data_AF-A0A839P749-F1
#
_entry.id   AF-A0A839P749-F1
#
_cell.length_a   1.000
_cell.length_b   1.000
_cell.length_c   1.000
_cell.angle_alpha   90.00
_cell.angle_beta   90.00
_cell.angle_gamma   90.00
#
_symmetry.space_group_name_H-M   'P 1'
#
loop_
_entity.id
_entity.type
_entity.pdbx_description
1 polymer ?
#
loop_
_entity_poly.entity_id
_entity_poly.type
_entity_poly.pdbx_seq_one_letter_code
_entity_poly.pdbx_strand_id
1 'polypeptide(L)'
;MRFTSRSPSRHSLPRLSPCLLIAALLGLPVAAEAAGPYEFVAAPAVDLNRIYRIDRANGEVTSCQYGLRDDSVGVTLCFAAGEGAGPQTPGEYGLIASRHARESGIYRVNYRTGETSACYVQIRQELVVCTEQAGPPPAGTASGAGAAATGPAPGRAGPSATPPQGTRP
;
A
#
# COMPACT_ATOMS: atom_id res chain seq x y z
N MET A 1 83.23 19.95 55.20
CA MET A 1 82.18 20.90 54.76
C MET A 1 82.14 20.91 53.23
N ARG A 2 81.11 20.30 52.62
CA ARG A 2 80.78 20.49 51.20
C ARG A 2 79.25 20.50 51.08
N PHE A 3 78.73 21.66 50.70
CA PHE A 3 77.32 21.91 50.45
C PHE A 3 76.88 21.18 49.18
N THR A 4 75.86 20.33 49.28
CA THR A 4 75.16 19.73 48.14
C THR A 4 74.03 20.67 47.72
N SER A 5 74.20 21.34 46.58
CA SER A 5 73.16 22.13 45.92
C SER A 5 72.22 21.19 45.15
N ARG A 6 70.94 21.13 45.55
CA ARG A 6 69.86 20.42 44.85
C ARG A 6 69.27 21.36 43.78
N SER A 7 69.38 20.97 42.51
CA SER A 7 68.71 21.62 41.37
C SER A 7 67.25 21.14 41.25
N PRO A 8 66.28 22.00 40.88
CA PRO A 8 64.87 21.63 40.81
C PRO A 8 64.51 20.90 39.51
N SER A 9 63.72 19.83 39.63
CA SER A 9 63.14 19.09 38.51
C SER A 9 62.08 19.92 37.79
N ARG A 10 62.23 20.09 36.46
CA ARG A 10 61.18 20.61 35.59
C ARG A 10 60.21 19.48 35.27
N HIS A 11 58.96 19.62 35.71
CA HIS A 11 57.88 18.72 35.31
C HIS A 11 57.51 18.98 33.84
N SER A 12 57.69 17.95 32.99
CA SER A 12 57.15 17.93 31.63
C SER A 12 55.63 17.76 31.67
N LEU A 13 54.90 18.72 31.11
CA LEU A 13 53.48 18.56 30.80
C LEU A 13 53.33 17.57 29.63
N PRO A 14 52.37 16.62 29.69
CA PRO A 14 52.13 15.70 28.59
C PRO A 14 51.46 16.44 27.44
N ARG A 15 51.98 16.24 26.22
CA ARG A 15 51.36 16.69 24.98
C ARG A 15 50.09 15.87 24.76
N LEU A 16 48.93 16.50 24.88
CA LEU A 16 47.64 15.91 24.52
C LEU A 16 47.65 15.58 23.02
N SER A 17 47.45 14.29 22.73
CA SER A 17 47.45 13.72 21.39
C SER A 17 46.18 14.13 20.63
N PRO A 18 46.26 14.60 19.37
CA PRO A 18 45.11 15.12 18.61
C PRO A 18 44.20 14.00 18.05
N CYS A 19 44.41 12.74 18.42
CA CYS A 19 43.68 11.59 17.88
C CYS A 19 42.22 11.44 18.37
N LEU A 20 41.73 12.30 19.28
CA LEU A 20 40.46 12.06 19.97
C LEU A 20 39.27 12.91 19.48
N LEU A 21 39.28 13.37 18.23
CA LEU A 21 38.19 14.19 17.67
C LEU A 21 37.47 13.58 16.45
N ILE A 22 37.79 12.34 16.05
CA ILE A 22 37.16 11.70 14.86
C ILE A 22 36.07 10.67 15.23
N ALA A 23 35.83 10.39 16.51
CA ALA A 23 34.93 9.31 16.92
C ALA A 23 33.43 9.67 17.07
N ALA A 24 33.02 10.92 16.81
CA ALA A 24 31.67 11.40 17.19
C ALA A 24 30.63 11.48 16.05
N LEU A 25 30.95 11.07 14.81
CA LEU A 25 30.06 11.25 13.65
C LEU A 25 29.38 9.97 13.12
N LEU A 26 29.55 8.81 13.76
CA LEU A 26 29.05 7.51 13.25
C LEU A 26 27.67 7.07 13.78
N GLY A 27 26.92 7.95 14.46
CA GLY A 27 25.73 7.55 15.23
C GLY A 27 24.39 8.17 14.84
N LEU A 28 24.30 8.96 13.76
CA LEU A 28 23.02 9.51 13.32
C LEU A 28 22.26 8.46 12.48
N PRO A 29 21.12 7.90 12.95
CA PRO A 29 20.26 7.12 12.09
C PRO A 29 19.64 8.08 11.08
N VAL A 30 20.22 8.14 9.88
CA VAL A 30 19.48 8.58 8.71
C VAL A 30 18.38 7.54 8.55
N ALA A 31 17.16 7.88 8.94
CA ALA A 31 15.99 7.15 8.51
C ALA A 31 15.92 7.32 7.00
N ALA A 32 16.62 6.43 6.29
CA ALA A 32 16.38 6.22 4.88
C ALA A 32 14.94 5.71 4.83
N GLU A 33 14.01 6.61 4.50
CA GLU A 33 12.67 6.25 4.11
C GLU A 33 12.84 5.38 2.86
N ALA A 34 12.94 4.07 3.09
CA ALA A 34 13.04 3.11 2.02
C ALA A 34 11.78 3.31 1.17
N ALA A 35 11.98 3.72 -0.08
CA ALA A 35 10.89 3.75 -1.05
C ALA A 35 10.31 2.33 -1.11
N GLY A 36 9.18 2.14 -0.44
CA GLY A 36 8.51 0.85 -0.40
C GLY A 36 8.09 0.46 -1.82
N PRO A 37 8.05 -0.85 -2.13
CA PRO A 37 7.55 -1.32 -3.42
C PRO A 37 6.03 -1.15 -3.45
N TYR A 38 5.54 0.07 -3.62
CA TYR A 38 4.12 0.35 -3.63
C TYR A 38 3.52 0.21 -5.02
N GLU A 39 2.29 -0.30 -5.08
CA GLU A 39 1.47 -0.32 -6.30
C GLU A 39 0.18 0.47 -6.05
N PHE A 40 -0.34 1.11 -7.11
CA PHE A 40 -1.52 1.96 -7.03
C PHE A 40 -2.53 1.59 -8.09
N VAL A 41 -3.81 1.54 -7.69
CA VAL A 41 -4.93 1.27 -8.60
C VAL A 41 -6.09 2.23 -8.28
N ALA A 42 -6.67 2.83 -9.32
CA ALA A 42 -7.86 3.66 -9.19
C ALA A 42 -9.08 2.82 -8.78
N ALA A 43 -9.98 3.38 -7.98
CA ALA A 43 -11.25 2.74 -7.69
C ALA A 43 -12.04 2.51 -8.99
N PRO A 44 -12.75 1.38 -9.15
CA PRO A 44 -13.49 1.08 -10.37
C PRO A 44 -14.73 1.96 -10.58
N ALA A 45 -15.25 2.59 -9.53
CA ALA A 45 -16.38 3.50 -9.62
C ALA A 45 -16.03 4.78 -10.40
N VAL A 46 -16.79 5.06 -11.45
CA VAL A 46 -16.51 6.15 -12.42
C VAL A 46 -16.70 7.56 -11.84
N ASP A 47 -17.55 7.69 -10.82
CA ASP A 47 -17.85 8.98 -10.17
C ASP A 47 -17.13 9.12 -8.81
N LEU A 48 -16.10 8.30 -8.56
CA LEU A 48 -15.36 8.28 -7.30
C LEU A 48 -13.89 8.62 -7.53
N ASN A 49 -13.46 9.77 -7.02
CA ASN A 49 -12.06 10.17 -7.04
C ASN A 49 -11.28 9.50 -5.91
N ARG A 50 -10.97 8.21 -6.07
CA ARG A 50 -10.26 7.42 -5.07
C ARG A 50 -9.19 6.54 -5.70
N ILE A 51 -8.03 6.49 -5.06
CA ILE A 51 -6.95 5.57 -5.38
C ILE A 51 -6.68 4.66 -4.18
N TYR A 52 -6.36 3.41 -4.46
CA TYR A 52 -5.87 2.45 -3.47
C TYR A 52 -4.37 2.27 -3.66
N ARG A 53 -3.66 2.12 -2.54
CA ARG A 53 -2.24 1.79 -2.48
C ARG A 53 -2.09 0.45 -1.79
N ILE A 54 -1.20 -0.40 -2.31
CA ILE A 54 -0.72 -1.59 -1.61
C ILE A 54 0.79 -1.55 -1.44
N ASP A 55 1.28 -2.02 -0.30
CA ASP A 55 2.68 -2.41 -0.16
C ASP A 55 2.86 -3.83 -0.73
N ARG A 56 3.65 -3.97 -1.80
CA ARG A 56 3.80 -5.27 -2.48
C ARG A 56 4.50 -6.33 -1.63
N ALA A 57 5.28 -5.93 -0.63
CA ALA A 57 6.06 -6.85 0.20
C ALA A 57 5.22 -7.47 1.34
N ASN A 58 4.28 -6.71 1.90
CA ASN A 58 3.49 -7.16 3.06
C ASN A 58 1.96 -7.15 2.84
N GLY A 59 1.45 -6.58 1.74
CA GLY A 59 0.03 -6.60 1.42
C GLY A 59 -0.85 -5.65 2.24
N GLU A 60 -0.26 -4.68 2.96
CA GLU A 60 -1.01 -3.60 3.60
C GLU A 60 -1.68 -2.72 2.53
N VAL A 61 -2.98 -2.46 2.69
CA VAL A 61 -3.78 -1.64 1.78
C VAL A 61 -4.24 -0.36 2.47
N THR A 62 -4.00 0.78 1.82
CA THR A 62 -4.58 2.06 2.20
C THR A 62 -5.25 2.71 0.99
N SER A 63 -5.89 3.86 1.20
CA SER A 63 -6.56 4.58 0.14
C SER A 63 -6.45 6.07 0.34
N CYS A 64 -6.34 6.83 -0.75
CA CYS A 64 -6.45 8.27 -0.71
C CYS A 64 -7.53 8.76 -1.67
N GLN A 65 -8.14 9.89 -1.34
CA GLN A 65 -9.09 10.57 -2.20
C GLN A 65 -8.86 12.07 -2.20
N TYR A 66 -9.26 12.71 -3.28
CA TYR A 66 -9.39 14.16 -3.28
C TYR A 66 -10.55 14.60 -2.37
N GLY A 67 -10.33 15.66 -1.63
CA GLY A 67 -11.34 16.37 -0.86
C GLY A 67 -11.20 17.88 -1.05
N LEU A 68 -12.26 18.61 -0.76
CA LEU A 68 -12.23 20.07 -0.71
C LEU A 68 -12.16 20.52 0.75
N ARG A 69 -11.38 21.56 1.01
CA ARG A 69 -11.48 22.40 2.21
C ARG A 69 -11.88 23.79 1.72
N ASP A 70 -12.76 24.47 2.46
CA ASP A 70 -13.44 25.70 2.03
C ASP A 70 -12.51 26.72 1.34
N ASP A 71 -12.96 27.27 0.21
CA ASP A 71 -12.32 28.31 -0.62
C ASP A 71 -10.80 28.18 -0.84
N SER A 72 -10.27 26.95 -0.81
CA SER A 72 -8.84 26.65 -0.83
C SER A 72 -8.46 25.63 -1.92
N VAL A 73 -7.15 25.44 -2.10
CA VAL A 73 -6.60 24.33 -2.88
C VAL A 73 -7.08 23.02 -2.23
N GLY A 74 -7.65 22.11 -3.03
CA GLY A 74 -8.13 20.84 -2.49
C GLY A 74 -7.04 20.01 -1.81
N VAL A 75 -7.48 19.06 -0.98
CA VAL A 75 -6.62 18.23 -0.12
C VAL A 75 -6.64 16.77 -0.56
N THR A 76 -5.54 16.06 -0.33
CA THR A 76 -5.50 14.60 -0.42
C THR A 76 -5.81 14.02 0.95
N LEU A 77 -6.96 13.36 1.08
CA LEU A 77 -7.38 12.67 2.29
C LEU A 77 -7.01 11.20 2.19
N CYS A 78 -6.12 10.72 3.05
CA CYS A 78 -5.70 9.32 3.08
C CYS A 78 -6.29 8.59 4.28
N PHE A 79 -6.93 7.45 4.01
CA PHE A 79 -7.50 6.53 4.98
C PHE A 79 -6.46 5.47 5.33
N ALA A 80 -6.21 5.31 6.63
CA ALA A 80 -5.28 4.31 7.14
C ALA A 80 -5.84 2.89 6.97
N ALA A 81 -4.97 1.90 7.13
CA ALA A 81 -5.37 0.50 7.20
C ALA A 81 -6.15 0.25 8.49
N GLY A 82 -7.31 -0.37 8.37
CA GLY A 82 -8.15 -0.89 9.45
C GLY A 82 -8.18 -2.41 9.44
N GLU A 83 -9.32 -2.97 9.81
CA GLU A 83 -9.54 -4.42 9.91
C GLU A 83 -9.22 -5.15 8.59
N GLY A 84 -8.37 -6.18 8.65
CA GLY A 84 -7.95 -6.98 7.51
C GLY A 84 -7.05 -6.27 6.47
N ALA A 85 -6.94 -4.94 6.52
CA ALA A 85 -6.16 -4.14 5.56
C ALA A 85 -4.72 -3.91 5.98
N GLY A 86 -4.34 -4.24 7.22
CA GLY A 86 -2.97 -4.17 7.70
C GLY A 86 -2.02 -5.18 7.03
N PRO A 87 -0.73 -5.19 7.44
CA PRO A 87 0.26 -6.14 6.96
C PRO A 87 -0.21 -7.59 7.09
N GLN A 88 0.05 -8.37 6.05
CA GLN A 88 -0.28 -9.79 5.93
C GLN A 88 0.97 -10.65 6.12
N THR A 89 0.80 -11.97 6.00
CA THR A 89 1.94 -12.89 5.90
C THR A 89 2.83 -12.49 4.71
N PRO A 90 4.16 -12.68 4.80
CA PRO A 90 5.07 -12.32 3.70
C PRO A 90 4.65 -12.99 2.38
N GLY A 91 4.50 -12.19 1.32
CA GLY A 91 3.94 -12.63 0.04
C GLY A 91 4.35 -11.72 -1.10
N GLU A 92 3.73 -11.92 -2.26
CA GLU A 92 3.83 -10.97 -3.37
C GLU A 92 2.43 -10.44 -3.65
N TYR A 93 2.22 -9.17 -3.33
CA TYR A 93 0.88 -8.59 -3.34
C TYR A 93 0.67 -7.59 -4.48
N GLY A 94 -0.58 -7.48 -4.93
CA GLY A 94 -1.03 -6.44 -5.86
C GLY A 94 -2.51 -6.12 -5.71
N LEU A 95 -2.99 -5.19 -6.53
CA LEU A 95 -4.38 -4.74 -6.55
C LEU A 95 -5.04 -5.01 -7.90
N ILE A 96 -6.29 -5.47 -7.89
CA ILE A 96 -7.10 -5.68 -9.10
C ILE A 96 -8.48 -5.04 -8.91
N ALA A 97 -8.91 -4.25 -9.90
CA ALA A 97 -10.25 -3.69 -9.95
C ALA A 97 -11.24 -4.67 -10.58
N SER A 98 -12.42 -4.86 -9.98
CA SER A 98 -13.49 -5.72 -10.53
C SER A 98 -14.14 -5.19 -11.81
N ARG A 99 -13.79 -3.97 -12.22
CA ARG A 99 -14.41 -3.22 -13.33
C ARG A 99 -15.92 -3.00 -13.17
N HIS A 100 -16.45 -3.10 -11.95
CA HIS A 100 -17.85 -2.82 -11.67
C HIS A 100 -18.04 -1.32 -11.37
N ALA A 101 -18.64 -0.59 -12.31
CA ALA A 101 -18.71 0.88 -12.28
C ALA A 101 -19.46 1.49 -11.07
N ARG A 102 -20.19 0.66 -10.30
CA ARG A 102 -20.93 1.08 -9.10
C ARG A 102 -20.29 0.63 -7.79
N GLU A 103 -19.19 -0.12 -7.84
CA GLU A 103 -18.49 -0.57 -6.65
C GLU A 103 -17.25 0.30 -6.42
N SER A 104 -17.06 0.74 -5.18
CA SER A 104 -15.89 1.53 -4.81
C SER A 104 -14.69 0.68 -4.38
N GLY A 105 -14.90 -0.62 -4.18
CA GLY A 105 -13.90 -1.54 -3.64
C GLY A 105 -12.90 -2.04 -4.69
N ILE A 106 -11.79 -2.58 -4.19
CA ILE A 106 -10.71 -3.19 -4.97
C ILE A 106 -10.43 -4.59 -4.41
N TYR A 107 -9.78 -5.45 -5.17
CA TYR A 107 -9.30 -6.74 -4.67
C TYR A 107 -7.80 -6.67 -4.40
N ARG A 108 -7.39 -7.00 -3.17
CA ARG A 108 -6.02 -7.40 -2.86
C ARG A 108 -5.82 -8.83 -3.36
N VAL A 109 -4.68 -9.09 -3.99
CA VAL A 109 -4.29 -10.42 -4.48
C VAL A 109 -2.93 -10.78 -3.93
N ASN A 110 -2.80 -11.98 -3.38
CA ASN A 110 -1.49 -12.60 -3.14
C ASN A 110 -1.12 -13.45 -4.35
N TYR A 111 -0.20 -12.99 -5.19
CA TYR A 111 0.23 -13.70 -6.40
C TYR A 111 0.94 -15.02 -6.12
N ARG A 112 1.41 -15.26 -4.89
CA ARG A 112 2.04 -16.53 -4.52
C ARG A 112 1.02 -17.62 -4.19
N THR A 113 -0.09 -17.26 -3.54
CA THR A 113 -1.10 -18.22 -3.07
C THR A 113 -2.38 -18.22 -3.93
N GLY A 114 -2.61 -17.16 -4.69
CA GLY A 114 -3.86 -16.94 -5.43
C GLY A 114 -5.03 -16.50 -4.54
N GLU A 115 -4.78 -16.23 -3.25
CA GLU A 115 -5.80 -15.72 -2.34
C GLU A 115 -6.14 -14.26 -2.63
N THR A 116 -7.39 -13.92 -2.38
CA THR A 116 -7.93 -12.58 -2.62
C THR A 116 -8.71 -12.06 -1.43
N SER A 117 -8.66 -10.74 -1.22
CA SER A 117 -9.50 -10.03 -0.25
C SER A 117 -10.17 -8.84 -0.93
N ALA A 118 -11.47 -8.63 -0.70
CA ALA A 118 -12.12 -7.40 -1.12
C ALA A 118 -11.81 -6.29 -0.11
N CYS A 119 -11.31 -5.15 -0.58
CA CYS A 119 -10.89 -4.01 0.23
C CYS A 119 -11.68 -2.76 -0.15
N TYR A 120 -12.17 -2.00 0.83
CA TYR A 120 -12.94 -0.78 0.61
C TYR A 120 -12.78 0.20 1.78
N VAL A 121 -13.12 1.49 1.56
CA VAL A 121 -13.13 2.46 2.66
C VAL A 121 -14.45 2.34 3.41
N GLN A 122 -14.36 2.08 4.72
CA GLN A 122 -15.51 2.11 5.61
C GLN A 122 -15.78 3.55 6.08
N ILE A 123 -16.77 4.20 5.45
CA ILE A 123 -17.05 5.63 5.63
C ILE A 123 -17.28 6.03 7.10
N ARG A 124 -17.89 5.16 7.92
CA ARG A 124 -18.16 5.48 9.33
C ARG A 124 -16.91 5.58 10.19
N GLN A 125 -15.87 4.82 9.86
CA GLN A 125 -14.64 4.74 10.65
C GLN A 125 -13.46 5.44 9.98
N GLU A 126 -13.62 5.89 8.73
CA GLU A 126 -12.57 6.54 7.93
C GLU A 126 -11.30 5.67 7.81
N LEU A 127 -11.49 4.36 7.66
CA LEU A 127 -10.44 3.37 7.49
C LEU A 127 -10.66 2.54 6.23
N VAL A 128 -9.59 1.99 5.67
CA VAL A 128 -9.68 0.91 4.69
C VAL A 128 -9.86 -0.41 5.44
N VAL A 129 -10.87 -1.18 5.09
CA VAL A 129 -11.07 -2.53 5.61
C VAL A 129 -10.98 -3.54 4.47
N CYS A 130 -10.50 -4.74 4.76
CA CYS A 130 -10.48 -5.86 3.83
C CYS A 130 -11.17 -7.07 4.45
N THR A 131 -11.82 -7.88 3.61
CA THR A 131 -12.29 -9.20 4.02
C THR A 131 -11.11 -10.13 4.33
N GLU A 132 -11.40 -11.25 4.98
CA GLU A 132 -10.48 -12.38 5.07
C GLU A 132 -9.96 -12.77 3.67
N GLN A 133 -8.71 -13.25 3.63
CA GLN A 133 -8.10 -13.81 2.42
C GLN A 133 -8.82 -15.12 2.07
N ALA A 134 -9.36 -15.20 0.86
CA ALA A 134 -10.04 -16.38 0.36
C ALA A 134 -9.42 -16.81 -0.97
N GLY A 135 -9.03 -18.08 -1.04
CA GLY A 135 -8.64 -18.75 -2.28
C GLY A 135 -9.83 -19.43 -2.98
N PRO A 136 -9.63 -19.93 -4.21
CA PRO A 136 -10.63 -20.77 -4.85
C PRO A 136 -10.92 -21.99 -3.94
N PRO A 137 -12.19 -22.44 -3.89
CA PRO A 137 -12.53 -23.64 -3.14
C PRO A 137 -11.75 -24.84 -3.70
N PRO A 138 -11.52 -25.89 -2.90
CA PRO A 138 -10.93 -27.14 -3.37
C PRO A 138 -11.60 -27.63 -4.66
N ALA A 139 -10.81 -28.23 -5.56
CA ALA A 139 -11.35 -28.75 -6.81
C ALA A 139 -12.55 -29.68 -6.54
N GLY A 140 -13.69 -29.37 -7.15
CA GLY A 140 -14.93 -30.15 -7.01
C GLY A 140 -15.89 -29.68 -5.91
N THR A 141 -15.56 -28.65 -5.12
CA THR A 141 -16.52 -28.00 -4.22
C THR A 141 -17.01 -26.68 -4.82
N ALA A 142 -18.26 -26.64 -5.26
CA ALA A 142 -18.87 -25.40 -5.72
C ALA A 142 -19.16 -24.51 -4.50
N SER A 143 -18.37 -23.44 -4.30
CA SER A 143 -18.77 -22.35 -3.40
C SER A 143 -19.54 -21.31 -4.20
N GLY A 144 -20.79 -21.63 -4.50
CA GLY A 144 -21.76 -20.75 -5.14
C GLY A 144 -22.77 -20.22 -4.13
N ALA A 145 -22.31 -19.65 -3.01
CA ALA A 145 -23.20 -19.01 -2.05
C ALA A 145 -23.52 -17.56 -2.49
N GLY A 146 -24.42 -17.46 -3.47
CA GLY A 146 -25.45 -16.41 -3.55
C GLY A 146 -25.01 -14.95 -3.65
N ALA A 147 -24.70 -14.50 -4.87
CA ALA A 147 -25.27 -13.25 -5.35
C ALA A 147 -26.27 -13.61 -6.46
N ALA A 148 -27.52 -13.81 -6.07
CA ALA A 148 -28.59 -13.90 -7.04
C ALA A 148 -28.61 -12.58 -7.81
N ALA A 149 -28.09 -12.57 -9.03
CA ALA A 149 -28.37 -11.53 -10.00
C ALA A 149 -29.87 -11.62 -10.33
N THR A 150 -30.72 -10.95 -9.54
CA THR A 150 -32.16 -10.82 -9.79
C THR A 150 -32.48 -9.75 -10.84
N GLY A 151 -31.53 -9.38 -11.68
CA GLY A 151 -31.77 -8.58 -12.89
C GLY A 151 -31.99 -9.47 -14.11
N PRO A 152 -32.87 -9.12 -15.06
CA PRO A 152 -32.95 -9.82 -16.32
C PRO A 152 -31.58 -9.79 -16.98
N ALA A 153 -30.99 -10.97 -17.23
CA ALA A 153 -29.79 -11.07 -18.04
C ALA A 153 -30.08 -10.44 -19.41
N PRO A 154 -29.35 -9.40 -19.86
CA PRO A 154 -29.47 -8.93 -21.23
C PRO A 154 -29.11 -10.09 -22.14
N GLY A 155 -30.03 -10.41 -23.06
CA GLY A 155 -29.93 -11.55 -23.96
C GLY A 155 -28.54 -11.65 -24.56
N ARG A 156 -27.91 -12.81 -24.34
CA ARG A 156 -26.69 -13.22 -25.01
C ARG A 156 -27.03 -13.40 -26.49
N ALA A 157 -26.96 -12.32 -27.27
CA ALA A 157 -26.98 -12.40 -28.71
C ALA A 157 -25.72 -13.18 -29.13
N GLY A 158 -25.91 -14.44 -29.54
CA GLY A 158 -24.86 -15.24 -30.13
C GLY A 158 -24.31 -14.59 -31.40
N PRO A 159 -23.08 -14.94 -31.84
CA PRO A 159 -22.50 -14.37 -33.04
C PRO A 159 -23.13 -15.04 -34.26
N SER A 160 -24.23 -14.51 -34.76
CA SER A 160 -24.75 -14.78 -36.11
C SER A 160 -25.90 -13.82 -36.41
N ALA A 161 -25.56 -12.62 -36.88
CA ALA A 161 -26.49 -11.79 -37.62
C ALA A 161 -25.70 -11.10 -38.74
N THR A 162 -25.63 -11.76 -39.89
CA THR A 162 -25.30 -11.13 -41.17
C THR A 162 -26.29 -9.99 -41.41
N PRO A 163 -25.84 -8.75 -41.70
CA PRO A 163 -26.77 -7.67 -42.02
C PRO A 163 -27.44 -7.94 -43.38
N PRO A 164 -28.77 -7.75 -43.52
CA PRO A 164 -29.39 -7.76 -44.83
C PRO A 164 -28.92 -6.52 -45.60
N GLN A 165 -28.31 -6.73 -46.78
CA GLN A 165 -28.04 -5.64 -47.71
C GLN A 165 -29.37 -5.14 -48.27
N GLY A 166 -29.72 -3.90 -47.93
CA GLY A 166 -30.90 -3.23 -48.45
C GLY A 166 -30.79 -3.03 -49.96
N THR A 167 -31.74 -3.57 -50.70
CA THR A 167 -31.97 -3.25 -52.11
C THR A 167 -32.63 -1.88 -52.22
N ARG A 168 -31.95 -0.97 -52.91
CA ARG A 168 -32.42 0.36 -53.29
C ARG A 168 -33.48 0.28 -54.41
N PRO A 169 -34.57 1.05 -54.30
CA PRO A 169 -35.24 1.67 -55.43
C PRO A 169 -34.69 3.08 -55.68
#